data_AF-A0A9X5QM19-F1
#
_entry.id   AF-A0A9X5QM19-F1
#
_cell.length_a   1.000
_cell.length_b   1.000
_cell.length_c   1.000
_cell.angle_alpha   90.00
_cell.angle_beta   90.00
_cell.angle_gamma   90.00
#
_symmetry.space_group_name_H-M   'P 1'
#
loop_
_entity.id
_entity.type
_entity.pdbx_description
1 polymer ?
#
loop_
_entity_poly.entity_id
_entity_poly.type
_entity_poly.pdbx_seq_one_letter_code
_entity_poly.pdbx_strand_id
1 'polypeptide(L)'
;MTHDELRQLEGARRRTLWALACLRPGDPSASDLLAILDYLDDQERNDTPCSDKPLDLIQVRNSVSVMRHNSGIIIILEQTIPQPWRERFYQASVGSTRLVDGPYASGWDKFLASWEAEMRHLEQHRAARNKSKKD
;
A
#
# COMPACT_ATOMS: atom_id res chain seq x y z
N MET A 1 -2.32 9.75 14.48
CA MET A 1 -1.15 8.85 14.34
C MET A 1 0.18 9.60 14.23
N THR A 2 1.20 9.18 14.98
CA THR A 2 2.62 9.57 14.89
C THR A 2 3.33 8.85 13.74
N HIS A 3 4.55 9.27 13.38
CA HIS A 3 5.32 8.61 12.32
C HIS A 3 5.66 7.15 12.67
N ASP A 4 6.03 6.86 13.92
CA ASP A 4 6.35 5.49 14.35
C ASP A 4 5.12 4.57 14.30
N GLU A 5 3.95 5.06 14.72
CA GLU A 5 2.69 4.32 14.62
C GLU A 5 2.33 4.02 13.16
N LEU A 6 2.49 5.00 12.27
CA LEU A 6 2.25 4.80 10.83
C LEU A 6 3.18 3.77 10.22
N ARG A 7 4.47 3.81 10.58
CA ARG A 7 5.45 2.81 10.16
C ARG A 7 5.05 1.40 10.61
N GLN A 8 4.57 1.26 11.85
CA GLN A 8 4.12 -0.05 12.36
C GLN A 8 2.86 -0.53 11.66
N LEU A 9 1.88 0.35 11.47
CA LEU A 9 0.62 0.06 10.77
C LEU A 9 0.91 -0.43 9.34
N GLU A 10 1.67 0.34 8.57
CA GLU A 10 1.95 0.01 7.17
C GLU A 10 2.91 -1.17 7.03
N GLY A 11 3.82 -1.36 7.97
CA GLY A 11 4.64 -2.57 8.04
C GLY A 11 3.79 -3.83 8.28
N ALA A 12 2.82 -3.76 9.19
CA ALA A 12 1.87 -4.85 9.43
C ALA A 12 0.99 -5.12 8.21
N ARG A 13 0.47 -4.04 7.57
CA ARG A 13 -0.31 -4.13 6.34
C ARG A 13 0.46 -4.83 5.24
N ARG A 14 1.70 -4.41 4.98
CA ARG A 14 2.55 -4.99 3.92
C ARG A 14 2.78 -6.48 4.13
N ARG A 15 3.18 -6.90 5.35
CA ARG A 15 3.41 -8.31 5.68
C ARG A 15 2.14 -9.14 5.49
N THR A 16 1.00 -8.62 5.94
CA THR A 16 -0.30 -9.31 5.85
C THR A 16 -0.75 -9.45 4.40
N LEU A 17 -0.60 -8.40 3.58
CA LEU A 17 -0.90 -8.47 2.14
C LEU A 17 0.00 -9.47 1.40
N TRP A 18 1.28 -9.56 1.73
CA TRP A 18 2.16 -10.58 1.16
C TRP A 18 1.76 -12.00 1.55
N ALA A 19 1.43 -12.23 2.83
CA ALA A 19 0.92 -13.52 3.26
C ALA A 19 -0.39 -13.89 2.54
N LEU A 20 -1.30 -12.93 2.38
CA LEU A 20 -2.57 -13.13 1.69
C LEU A 20 -2.37 -13.43 0.19
N ALA A 21 -1.37 -12.82 -0.45
CA ALA A 21 -1.07 -13.04 -1.87
C ALA A 21 -0.66 -14.49 -2.19
N CYS A 22 -0.19 -15.24 -1.19
CA CYS A 22 0.12 -16.67 -1.33
C CYS A 22 -1.12 -17.57 -1.26
N LEU A 23 -2.27 -17.05 -0.85
CA LEU A 23 -3.51 -17.80 -0.69
C LEU A 23 -4.48 -17.52 -1.84
N ARG A 24 -5.33 -18.51 -2.15
CA ARG A 24 -6.39 -18.33 -3.15
C ARG A 24 -7.65 -17.77 -2.49
N PRO A 25 -8.46 -16.95 -3.19
CA PRO A 25 -9.74 -16.50 -2.68
C PRO A 25 -10.61 -17.69 -2.23
N GLY A 26 -11.10 -17.64 -0.99
CA GLY A 26 -11.89 -18.71 -0.37
C GLY A 26 -11.09 -19.73 0.44
N ASP A 27 -9.77 -19.61 0.50
CA ASP A 27 -8.94 -20.39 1.42
C ASP A 27 -9.31 -20.06 2.89
N PRO A 28 -9.67 -21.06 3.72
CA PRO A 28 -10.01 -20.83 5.12
C PRO A 28 -8.87 -20.16 5.92
N SER A 29 -7.61 -20.40 5.53
CA SER A 29 -6.42 -19.83 6.15
C SER A 29 -6.32 -18.31 5.97
N ALA A 30 -7.10 -17.73 5.06
CA ALA A 30 -7.15 -16.29 4.84
C ALA A 30 -7.97 -15.54 5.91
N SER A 31 -8.79 -16.23 6.72
CA SER A 31 -9.70 -15.58 7.67
C SER A 31 -9.01 -14.60 8.61
N ASP A 32 -7.92 -15.04 9.25
CA ASP A 32 -7.17 -14.22 10.21
C ASP A 32 -6.46 -13.05 9.54
N LEU A 33 -5.91 -13.26 8.34
CA LEU A 33 -5.27 -12.20 7.55
C LEU A 33 -6.28 -11.12 7.15
N LEU A 34 -7.50 -11.52 6.78
CA LEU A 34 -8.58 -10.58 6.47
C LEU A 34 -9.02 -9.80 7.71
N ALA A 35 -9.12 -10.45 8.87
CA ALA A 35 -9.45 -9.76 10.12
C ALA A 35 -8.39 -8.72 10.51
N ILE A 36 -7.10 -9.05 10.32
CA ILE A 36 -5.99 -8.10 10.54
C ILE A 36 -6.11 -6.92 9.56
N LEU A 37 -6.33 -7.16 8.27
CA LEU A 37 -6.47 -6.07 7.28
C LEU A 37 -7.68 -5.18 7.55
N ASP A 38 -8.82 -5.77 7.93
CA ASP A 38 -10.02 -5.04 8.30
C ASP A 38 -9.75 -4.15 9.55
N TYR A 39 -9.05 -4.67 10.56
CA TYR A 39 -8.62 -3.89 11.73
C TYR A 39 -7.70 -2.72 11.37
N LEU A 40 -6.71 -2.94 10.50
CA LEU A 40 -5.79 -1.89 10.06
C LEU A 40 -6.51 -0.80 9.25
N ASP A 41 -7.47 -1.17 8.39
CA ASP A 41 -8.33 -0.21 7.67
C ASP A 41 -9.16 0.66 8.63
N ASP A 42 -9.68 0.07 9.70
CA ASP A 42 -10.43 0.81 10.72
C ASP A 42 -9.52 1.73 11.55
N GLN A 43 -8.31 1.31 11.90
CA GLN A 43 -7.33 2.17 12.57
C GLN A 43 -6.99 3.40 11.70
N GLU A 44 -6.65 3.20 10.43
CA GLU A 44 -6.33 4.29 9.50
C GLU A 44 -7.51 5.27 9.34
N ARG A 45 -8.74 4.75 9.25
CA ARG A 45 -9.95 5.59 9.15
C ARG A 45 -10.17 6.43 10.40
N ASN A 46 -9.94 5.86 11.59
CA ASN A 46 -10.12 6.56 12.86
C ASN A 46 -9.06 7.65 13.10
N ASP A 47 -7.86 7.47 12.54
CA ASP A 47 -6.76 8.44 12.62
C ASP A 47 -6.83 9.57 11.58
N THR A 48 -7.59 9.38 10.50
CA THR A 48 -7.74 10.37 9.43
C THR A 48 -8.83 11.38 9.80
N PRO A 49 -8.56 12.71 9.76
CA PRO A 49 -9.60 13.71 9.98
C PRO A 49 -10.77 13.49 9.02
N CYS A 50 -12.00 13.54 9.54
CA CYS A 50 -13.26 13.24 8.80
C CYS A 50 -13.44 14.00 7.47
N SER A 51 -12.67 15.06 7.23
CA SER A 51 -12.75 15.90 6.02
C SER A 51 -11.82 15.44 4.88
N ASP A 52 -10.84 14.57 5.12
CA ASP A 52 -9.88 14.17 4.10
C ASP A 52 -10.36 12.89 3.41
N LYS A 53 -10.87 13.05 2.18
CA LYS A 53 -11.17 11.88 1.34
C LYS A 53 -9.87 11.16 1.03
N PRO A 54 -9.83 9.81 1.14
CA PRO A 54 -8.68 9.03 0.67
C PRO A 54 -8.41 9.37 -0.80
N LEU A 55 -7.16 9.70 -1.11
CA LEU A 55 -6.74 9.96 -2.48
C LEU A 55 -6.86 8.67 -3.30
N ASP A 56 -7.46 8.78 -4.49
CA ASP A 56 -7.42 7.68 -5.44
C ASP A 56 -5.99 7.49 -6.01
N LEU A 57 -5.72 6.32 -6.60
CA LEU A 57 -4.39 5.99 -7.12
C LEU A 57 -3.89 6.97 -8.19
N ILE A 58 -4.79 7.57 -8.99
CA ILE A 58 -4.43 8.53 -10.03
C ILE A 58 -4.01 9.85 -9.40
N GLN A 59 -4.76 10.33 -8.39
CA GLN A 59 -4.42 11.51 -7.61
C GLN A 59 -3.08 11.33 -6.90
N VAL A 60 -2.85 10.16 -6.30
CA VAL A 60 -1.58 9.81 -5.67
C VAL A 60 -0.45 9.86 -6.67
N ARG A 61 -0.61 9.23 -7.84
CA ARG A 61 0.39 9.26 -8.92
C ARG A 61 0.73 10.69 -9.34
N ASN A 62 -0.29 11.53 -9.51
CA ASN A 62 -0.15 12.90 -9.99
C ASN A 62 0.40 13.87 -8.93
N SER A 63 0.33 13.51 -7.65
CA SER A 63 0.86 14.33 -6.55
C SER A 63 2.38 14.25 -6.40
N VAL A 64 3.02 13.24 -7.00
CA VAL A 64 4.46 12.99 -6.85
C VAL A 64 5.25 13.74 -7.91
N SER A 65 6.23 14.53 -7.45
CA SER A 65 7.13 15.25 -8.35
C SER A 65 8.20 14.33 -8.92
N VAL A 66 8.46 14.49 -10.22
CA VAL A 66 9.46 13.74 -10.98
C VAL A 66 10.63 14.65 -11.31
N MET A 67 11.85 14.14 -11.18
CA MET A 67 13.09 14.86 -11.49
C MET A 67 14.01 14.01 -12.36
N ARG A 68 14.66 14.64 -13.33
CA ARG A 68 15.75 14.00 -14.10
C ARG A 68 17.06 14.18 -13.35
N HIS A 69 17.61 13.09 -12.85
CA HIS A 69 18.90 13.06 -12.18
C HIS A 69 20.06 13.31 -13.18
N ASN A 70 21.21 13.77 -12.68
CA ASN A 70 22.39 14.09 -13.50
C ASN A 70 22.91 12.90 -14.32
N SER A 71 22.64 11.66 -13.89
CA SER A 71 22.94 10.44 -14.65
C SER A 71 21.99 10.17 -15.82
N GLY A 72 20.97 11.00 -16.02
CA GLY A 72 19.92 10.82 -17.02
C GLY A 72 18.76 9.91 -16.56
N ILE A 73 18.86 9.31 -15.38
CA ILE A 73 17.80 8.49 -14.78
C ILE A 73 16.68 9.38 -14.24
N ILE A 74 15.43 8.95 -14.40
CA ILE A 74 14.26 9.63 -13.85
C ILE A 74 13.98 9.09 -12.45
N ILE A 75 13.96 9.99 -11.47
CA ILE A 75 13.64 9.70 -10.07
C ILE A 75 12.42 10.48 -9.61
N ILE A 76 11.81 10.05 -8.51
CA ILE A 76 10.77 10.82 -7.84
C ILE A 76 11.31 11.49 -6.58
N LEU A 77 10.71 12.62 -6.21
CA LEU A 77 10.99 13.31 -4.96
C LEU A 77 10.18 12.66 -3.83
N GLU A 78 10.82 11.83 -3.02
CA GLU A 78 10.18 11.04 -1.95
C GLU A 78 9.40 11.93 -0.97
N GLN A 79 9.89 13.13 -0.67
CA GLN A 79 9.26 14.12 0.19
C GLN A 79 7.96 14.71 -0.36
N THR A 80 7.64 14.49 -1.64
CA THR A 80 6.39 14.94 -2.27
C THR A 80 5.31 13.86 -2.24
N ILE A 81 5.67 12.60 -1.93
CA ILE A 81 4.69 11.53 -1.80
C ILE A 81 3.85 11.80 -0.54
N PRO A 82 2.51 11.92 -0.64
CA PRO A 82 1.65 12.15 0.51
C PRO A 82 1.66 10.92 1.44
N GLN A 83 1.45 11.14 2.74
CA GLN A 83 1.12 10.03 3.63
C GLN A 83 -0.34 9.58 3.40
N PRO A 84 -0.67 8.29 3.59
CA PRO A 84 0.21 7.19 4.02
C PRO A 84 1.04 6.54 2.87
N TRP A 85 0.91 7.02 1.64
CA TRP A 85 1.51 6.40 0.46
C TRP A 85 3.03 6.35 0.45
N ARG A 86 3.68 7.35 1.06
CA ARG A 86 5.14 7.33 1.23
C ARG A 86 5.57 6.13 2.06
N GLU A 87 4.92 5.91 3.20
CA GLU A 87 5.25 4.78 4.07
C GLU A 87 4.90 3.44 3.41
N ARG A 88 3.75 3.34 2.73
CA ARG A 88 3.39 2.14 1.95
C ARG A 88 4.45 1.77 0.92
N PHE A 89 4.95 2.77 0.20
CA PHE A 89 6.00 2.57 -0.79
C PHE A 89 7.33 2.18 -0.14
N TYR A 90 7.69 2.81 0.98
CA TYR A 90 8.88 2.46 1.74
C TYR A 90 8.85 0.99 2.19
N GLN A 91 7.75 0.56 2.82
CA GLN A 91 7.56 -0.82 3.30
C GLN A 91 7.59 -1.84 2.15
N ALA A 92 7.02 -1.51 0.98
CA ALA A 92 7.07 -2.37 -0.21
C ALA A 92 8.44 -2.39 -0.91
N SER A 93 9.30 -1.39 -0.64
CA SER A 93 10.60 -1.21 -1.30
C SER A 93 11.79 -1.58 -0.42
N VAL A 94 11.56 -2.15 0.77
CA VAL A 94 12.63 -2.61 1.66
C VAL A 94 13.53 -3.59 0.90
N GLY A 95 14.83 -3.27 0.83
CA GLY A 95 15.83 -4.06 0.11
C GLY A 95 15.96 -3.74 -1.40
N SER A 96 15.19 -2.80 -1.93
CA SER A 96 15.33 -2.33 -3.32
C SER A 96 16.50 -1.36 -3.50
N THR A 97 17.18 -1.43 -4.65
CA THR A 97 18.22 -0.47 -5.03
C THR A 97 17.61 0.89 -5.38
N ARG A 98 18.21 1.98 -4.88
CA ARG A 98 17.81 3.36 -5.19
C ARG A 98 19.04 4.27 -5.34
N LEU A 99 18.86 5.43 -5.96
CA LEU A 99 19.87 6.50 -5.92
C LEU A 99 19.78 7.23 -4.57
N VAL A 100 20.88 7.90 -4.18
CA VAL A 100 20.90 8.80 -3.01
C VAL A 100 19.84 9.89 -3.14
N ASP A 101 19.65 10.44 -4.35
CA ASP A 101 18.73 11.54 -4.60
C ASP A 101 17.25 11.12 -4.66
N GLY A 102 16.97 9.81 -4.70
CA GLY A 102 15.60 9.32 -4.62
C GLY A 102 15.35 7.97 -5.29
N PRO A 103 14.13 7.43 -5.12
CA PRO A 103 13.69 6.23 -5.79
C PRO A 103 13.48 6.46 -7.29
N TYR A 104 13.66 5.40 -8.08
CA TYR A 104 13.35 5.43 -9.52
C TYR A 104 11.85 5.66 -9.74
N ALA A 105 11.51 6.53 -10.70
CA ALA A 105 10.11 6.77 -11.07
C ALA A 105 9.41 5.50 -11.57
N SER A 106 10.15 4.62 -12.25
CA SER A 106 9.65 3.30 -12.65
C SER A 106 9.33 2.38 -11.46
N GLY A 107 10.08 2.51 -10.36
CA GLY A 107 9.82 1.78 -9.13
C GLY A 107 8.51 2.22 -8.47
N TRP A 108 8.25 3.52 -8.49
CA TRP A 108 6.98 4.09 -8.03
C TRP A 108 5.79 3.63 -8.88
N ASP A 109 5.89 3.71 -10.22
CA ASP A 109 4.83 3.23 -11.11
C ASP A 109 4.57 1.73 -10.92
N LYS A 110 5.62 0.92 -10.77
CA LYS A 110 5.51 -0.52 -10.49
C LYS A 110 4.82 -0.78 -9.14
N PHE A 111 5.14 0.00 -8.12
CA PHE A 111 4.51 -0.10 -6.82
C PHE A 111 3.00 0.16 -6.92
N LEU A 112 2.58 1.25 -7.57
CA LEU A 112 1.15 1.58 -7.72
C LEU A 112 0.37 0.49 -8.46
N ALA A 113 0.94 -0.05 -9.54
CA ALA A 113 0.31 -1.14 -10.28
C ALA A 113 0.22 -2.43 -9.43
N SER A 114 1.25 -2.73 -8.65
CA SER A 114 1.26 -3.90 -7.75
C SER A 114 0.22 -3.73 -6.63
N TRP A 115 0.14 -2.54 -6.05
CA TRP A 115 -0.84 -2.20 -5.02
C TRP A 115 -2.27 -2.38 -5.54
N GLU A 116 -2.59 -1.90 -6.74
CA GLU A 116 -3.92 -2.07 -7.34
C GLU A 116 -4.29 -3.55 -7.50
N ALA A 117 -3.35 -4.36 -7.98
CA ALA A 117 -3.55 -5.81 -8.12
C ALA A 117 -3.76 -6.51 -6.76
N GLU A 118 -3.02 -6.10 -5.74
CA GLU A 118 -3.16 -6.61 -4.37
C GLU A 118 -4.51 -6.24 -3.75
N MET A 119 -4.98 -5.00 -3.94
CA MET A 119 -6.31 -4.57 -3.48
C MET A 119 -7.43 -5.36 -4.17
N ARG A 120 -7.31 -5.59 -5.48
CA ARG A 120 -8.27 -6.43 -6.22
C ARG A 120 -8.27 -7.87 -5.70
N HIS A 121 -7.11 -8.42 -5.36
CA HIS A 121 -7.01 -9.76 -4.78
C HIS A 121 -7.65 -9.82 -3.38
N LEU A 122 -7.41 -8.80 -2.54
CA LEU A 122 -8.06 -8.65 -1.24
C LEU A 122 -9.59 -8.60 -1.36
N GLU A 123 -10.12 -7.84 -2.32
CA GLU A 123 -11.57 -7.78 -2.59
C GLU A 123 -12.15 -9.14 -2.98
N GLN A 124 -11.42 -9.93 -3.79
CA GLN A 124 -11.84 -11.30 -4.14
C GLN A 124 -11.90 -12.21 -2.91
N HIS A 125 -10.93 -12.12 -2.01
CA HIS A 125 -10.95 -12.84 -0.72
C HIS A 125 -12.14 -12.42 0.15
N ARG A 126 -12.37 -11.11 0.30
CA ARG A 126 -13.52 -10.57 1.04
C ARG A 126 -14.86 -11.04 0.44
N ALA A 127 -14.97 -11.09 -0.88
CA ALA A 127 -16.15 -11.59 -1.58
C ALA A 127 -16.37 -13.10 -1.33
N ALA A 128 -15.31 -13.90 -1.35
CA ALA A 128 -15.38 -15.33 -1.06
C ALA A 128 -15.83 -15.60 0.39
N ARG A 129 -15.29 -14.87 1.37
CA ARG A 129 -15.70 -14.93 2.79
C ARG A 129 -17.19 -14.64 3.00
N ASN A 130 -17.77 -13.75 2.19
CA ASN A 130 -19.18 -13.40 2.30
C ASN A 130 -20.11 -14.43 1.66
N LYS A 131 -19.62 -15.21 0.67
CA LYS A 131 -20.37 -16.33 0.09
C LYS A 131 -20.46 -17.50 1.07
N SER A 132 -19.35 -17.86 1.72
CA SER A 132 -19.31 -18.95 2.70
C SER A 132 -20.14 -18.70 3.97
N LYS A 133 -20.60 -17.47 4.22
CA LYS A 133 -21.49 -17.12 5.34
C LYS A 133 -22.98 -17.24 5.01
N LYS A 134 -23.34 -17.40 3.73
CA LYS A 134 -24.73 -17.49 3.26
C LYS A 134 -25.20 -18.92 3.00
N ASP A 135 -24.29 -19.87 2.98
CA ASP A 135 -24.54 -21.31 2.89
C ASP A 135 -24.53 -21.93 4.30
#